data_AF-A0A2E0HRZ1-F1
#
_entry.id   AF-A0A2E0HRZ1-F1
#
_cell.length_a   1.000
_cell.length_b   1.000
_cell.length_c   1.000
_cell.angle_alpha   90.00
_cell.angle_beta   90.00
_cell.angle_gamma   90.00
#
_symmetry.space_group_name_H-M   'P 1'
#
loop_
_entity.id
_entity.type
_entity.pdbx_description
1 polymer ?
#
loop_
_entity_poly.entity_id
_entity_poly.type
_entity_poly.pdbx_seq_one_letter_code
_entity_poly.pdbx_strand_id
1 'polypeptide(L)'
;MPQLAFAATVIAIISFVGYLLIAGAIIIWPIFNILAYLKVLMFPRPIRKKYGTDLSKLNKDSFEIEVSKKDEDNIKKYKTSIISLKNKLKTDVESIKKSISVLNAKVSNISSEISALGSLKKNNDGSFSQRSKAGKEAHALDSKRQDIKGDIYLQENNIEDLKFNNKNQIEEIEIIIKNIKNKPWIAWSEWSSRYARYLSNKNSIIFMLVGFPIFFAILGLLNSYSFLQAFHLYVYISYIQPIADIIGIQSFQNGFSSNFISYEYATKSIANHDGAFSFWSWIFYTLTMPVMTVIYFSSSYNAYKTKAGKIEPTIY
;
A
#
# COMPACT_ATOMS: atom_id res chain seq x y z
N MET A 1 37.82 29.05 -11.99
CA MET A 1 38.06 29.04 -10.53
C MET A 1 36.78 29.11 -9.66
N PRO A 2 35.74 29.92 -9.92
CA PRO A 2 34.59 30.03 -9.00
C PRO A 2 33.68 28.79 -8.96
N GLN A 3 33.60 28.01 -10.05
CA GLN A 3 32.82 26.76 -10.09
C GLN A 3 33.42 25.64 -9.21
N LEU A 4 34.75 25.60 -9.06
CA LEU A 4 35.44 24.63 -8.22
C LEU A 4 35.26 24.96 -6.72
N ALA A 5 35.29 26.25 -6.38
CA ALA A 5 35.00 26.72 -5.03
C ALA A 5 33.54 26.46 -4.65
N PHE A 6 32.59 26.70 -5.55
CA PHE A 6 31.17 26.40 -5.32
C PHE A 6 30.92 24.89 -5.14
N ALA A 7 31.50 24.03 -5.99
CA ALA A 7 31.39 22.59 -5.86
C ALA A 7 32.01 22.07 -4.55
N ALA A 8 33.17 22.60 -4.15
CA ALA A 8 33.81 22.27 -2.86
C ALA A 8 32.95 22.72 -1.68
N THR A 9 32.28 23.87 -1.77
CA THR A 9 31.39 24.38 -0.72
C THR A 9 30.12 23.54 -0.60
N VAL A 10 29.53 23.13 -1.73
CA VAL A 10 28.37 22.23 -1.75
C VAL A 10 28.72 20.84 -1.20
N ILE A 11 29.88 20.29 -1.58
CA ILE A 11 30.37 19.02 -1.03
C ILE A 11 30.65 19.14 0.46
N ALA A 12 31.24 20.25 0.92
CA ALA A 12 31.46 20.51 2.34
C ALA A 12 30.15 20.63 3.12
N ILE A 13 29.13 21.30 2.57
CA ILE A 13 27.80 21.40 3.20
C ILE A 13 27.09 20.04 3.23
N ILE A 14 27.13 19.27 2.15
CA ILE A 14 26.55 17.92 2.10
C ILE A 14 27.28 16.99 3.08
N SER A 15 28.60 17.10 3.17
CA SER A 15 29.43 16.32 4.10
C SER A 15 29.19 16.75 5.55
N PHE A 16 29.00 18.04 5.81
CA PHE A 16 28.66 18.60 7.12
C PHE A 16 27.26 18.19 7.58
N VAL A 17 26.27 18.23 6.68
CA VAL A 17 24.90 17.76 6.96
C VAL A 17 24.87 16.24 7.12
N GLY A 18 25.57 15.49 6.26
CA GLY A 18 25.75 14.04 6.40
C GLY A 18 26.44 13.68 7.72
N TYR A 19 27.44 14.46 8.12
CA TYR A 19 28.15 14.31 9.38
C TYR A 19 27.27 14.65 10.59
N LEU A 20 26.51 15.75 10.59
CA LEU A 20 25.55 16.06 11.65
C LEU A 20 24.46 14.99 11.77
N LEU A 21 24.05 14.40 10.65
CA LEU A 21 23.13 13.26 10.62
C LEU A 21 23.77 11.99 11.21
N ILE A 22 25.07 11.76 11.00
CA ILE A 22 25.77 10.56 11.49
C ILE A 22 26.24 10.71 12.96
N ALA A 23 26.83 11.84 13.36
CA ALA A 23 27.13 12.15 14.76
C ALA A 23 25.85 12.27 15.60
N GLY A 24 24.80 12.84 15.01
CA GLY A 24 23.43 12.77 15.54
C GLY A 24 22.92 11.32 15.64
N ALA A 25 23.21 10.46 14.67
CA ALA A 25 22.82 9.05 14.69
C ALA A 25 23.61 8.16 15.67
N ILE A 26 24.56 8.69 16.43
CA ILE A 26 25.32 7.89 17.41
C ILE A 26 24.81 8.16 18.82
N ILE A 27 24.68 9.43 19.22
CA ILE A 27 24.15 9.82 20.54
C ILE A 27 22.64 9.99 20.52
N ILE A 28 22.09 10.56 19.44
CA ILE A 28 20.66 10.80 19.33
C ILE A 28 19.92 9.55 18.85
N TRP A 29 20.55 8.56 18.20
CA TRP A 29 19.84 7.35 17.75
C TRP A 29 19.25 6.49 18.88
N PRO A 30 19.97 6.19 19.98
CA PRO A 30 19.35 5.60 21.16
C PRO A 30 18.18 6.44 21.67
N ILE A 31 18.35 7.77 21.72
CA ILE A 31 17.32 8.72 22.17
C ILE A 31 16.12 8.71 21.22
N PHE A 32 16.31 8.70 19.91
CA PHE A 32 15.27 8.64 18.89
C PHE A 32 14.52 7.32 18.92
N ASN A 33 15.21 6.19 19.12
CA ASN A 33 14.55 4.89 19.27
C ASN A 33 13.72 4.83 20.56
N ILE A 34 14.25 5.36 21.66
CA ILE A 34 13.52 5.50 22.92
C ILE A 34 12.31 6.43 22.74
N LEU A 35 12.47 7.60 22.12
CA LEU A 35 11.39 8.55 21.84
C LEU A 35 10.35 7.96 20.88
N ALA A 36 10.77 7.21 19.86
CA ALA A 36 9.88 6.51 18.93
C ALA A 36 9.06 5.43 19.64
N TYR A 37 9.69 4.71 20.58
CA TYR A 37 9.00 3.75 21.45
C TYR A 37 8.04 4.43 22.42
N LEU A 38 8.49 5.48 23.12
CA LEU A 38 7.69 6.26 24.06
C LEU A 38 6.50 6.94 23.37
N LYS A 39 6.66 7.46 22.16
CA LYS A 39 5.55 8.01 21.37
C LYS A 39 4.45 6.98 21.14
N VAL A 40 4.83 5.75 20.80
CA VAL A 40 3.89 4.65 20.57
C VAL A 40 3.24 4.19 21.89
N LEU A 41 3.96 4.28 23.01
CA LEU A 41 3.48 3.92 24.34
C LEU A 41 2.52 4.97 24.92
N MET A 42 2.89 6.24 24.89
CA MET A 42 2.13 7.36 25.47
C MET A 42 0.92 7.74 24.60
N PHE A 43 1.02 7.59 23.27
CA PHE A 43 -0.04 7.96 22.34
C PHE A 43 -0.45 6.78 21.45
N PRO A 44 -1.06 5.72 22.04
CA PRO A 44 -1.49 4.58 21.27
C PRO A 44 -2.62 4.96 20.31
N ARG A 45 -2.53 4.51 19.07
CA ARG A 45 -3.60 4.68 18.07
C ARG A 45 -4.90 3.98 18.51
N PRO A 46 -6.07 4.43 18.00
CA PRO A 46 -7.36 3.83 18.33
C PRO A 46 -7.40 2.31 18.18
N ILE A 47 -6.83 1.79 17.08
CA ILE A 47 -6.78 0.34 16.82
C ILE A 47 -6.07 -0.45 17.94
N ARG A 48 -5.01 0.12 18.52
CA ARG A 48 -4.28 -0.50 19.64
C ARG A 48 -5.00 -0.30 20.96
N LYS A 49 -5.71 0.82 21.15
CA LYS A 49 -6.58 1.00 22.32
C LYS A 49 -7.71 -0.04 22.35
N LYS A 50 -8.25 -0.39 21.18
CA LYS A 50 -9.33 -1.37 21.01
C LYS A 50 -8.86 -2.82 21.22
N TYR A 51 -7.77 -3.22 20.57
CA TYR A 51 -7.32 -4.62 20.55
C TYR A 51 -6.13 -4.93 21.46
N GLY A 52 -5.53 -3.92 22.09
CA GLY A 52 -4.35 -4.08 22.93
C GLY A 52 -3.09 -4.51 22.16
N THR A 53 -2.15 -5.11 22.89
CA THR A 53 -0.85 -5.59 22.36
C THR A 53 -0.59 -7.06 22.62
N ASP A 54 -1.53 -7.76 23.25
CA ASP A 54 -1.35 -9.15 23.62
C ASP A 54 -1.94 -10.06 22.54
N LEU A 55 -1.08 -10.65 21.73
CA LEU A 55 -1.49 -11.58 20.68
C LEU A 55 -2.23 -12.80 21.23
N SER A 56 -1.94 -13.23 22.47
CA SER A 56 -2.56 -14.43 23.06
C SER A 56 -4.04 -14.25 23.41
N LYS A 57 -4.49 -12.98 23.53
CA LYS A 57 -5.89 -12.64 23.81
C LYS A 57 -6.72 -12.47 22.54
N LEU A 58 -6.10 -12.61 21.37
CA LEU A 58 -6.74 -12.41 20.08
C LEU A 58 -6.80 -13.72 19.30
N ASN A 59 -7.84 -13.83 18.50
CA ASN A 59 -8.09 -14.91 17.55
C ASN A 59 -8.56 -14.31 16.22
N LYS A 60 -8.89 -15.16 15.25
CA LYS A 60 -9.34 -14.73 13.91
C LYS A 60 -10.61 -13.87 13.97
N ASP A 61 -11.48 -14.16 14.93
CA ASP A 61 -12.80 -13.53 15.04
C ASP A 61 -12.74 -12.20 15.82
N SER A 62 -11.59 -11.88 16.43
CA SER A 62 -11.43 -10.69 17.27
C SER A 62 -11.71 -9.39 16.52
N PHE A 63 -11.49 -9.35 15.20
CA PHE A 63 -11.70 -8.18 14.36
C PHE A 63 -13.10 -8.13 13.70
N GLU A 64 -13.95 -9.15 13.90
CA GLU A 64 -15.29 -9.18 13.32
C GLU A 64 -16.18 -8.05 13.83
N ILE A 65 -15.91 -7.54 15.04
CA ILE A 65 -16.60 -6.38 15.63
C ILE A 65 -16.46 -5.09 14.79
N GLU A 66 -15.57 -5.04 13.80
CA GLU A 66 -15.51 -3.92 12.84
C GLU A 66 -16.66 -3.93 11.82
N VAL A 67 -17.33 -5.08 11.65
CA VAL A 67 -18.59 -5.17 10.93
C VAL A 67 -19.70 -4.88 11.93
N SER A 68 -20.30 -3.70 11.81
CA SER A 68 -21.41 -3.31 12.68
C SER A 68 -22.71 -4.01 12.28
N LYS A 69 -23.69 -4.06 13.19
CA LYS A 69 -25.06 -4.51 12.84
C LYS A 69 -25.65 -3.74 11.65
N LYS A 70 -25.36 -2.43 11.56
CA LYS A 70 -25.76 -1.59 10.42
C LYS A 70 -25.10 -2.07 9.12
N ASP A 71 -23.86 -2.52 9.17
CA ASP A 71 -23.16 -3.08 8.02
C ASP A 71 -23.78 -4.40 7.55
N GLU A 72 -24.17 -5.27 8.49
CA GLU A 72 -24.87 -6.51 8.16
C GLU A 72 -26.24 -6.24 7.52
N ASP A 73 -26.99 -5.28 8.07
CA ASP A 73 -28.29 -4.87 7.52
C ASP A 73 -28.11 -4.26 6.12
N ASN A 74 -27.06 -3.48 5.90
CA ASN A 74 -26.70 -2.96 4.58
C ASN A 74 -26.36 -4.10 3.61
N ILE A 75 -25.55 -5.09 4.00
CA ILE A 75 -25.24 -6.25 3.15
C ILE A 75 -26.52 -6.99 2.75
N LYS A 76 -27.45 -7.22 3.68
CA LYS A 76 -28.74 -7.84 3.38
C LYS A 76 -29.52 -7.02 2.35
N LYS A 77 -29.63 -5.70 2.56
CA LYS A 77 -30.29 -4.78 1.62
C LYS A 77 -29.67 -4.85 0.23
N TYR A 78 -28.33 -4.80 0.14
CA TYR A 78 -27.61 -4.88 -1.12
C TYR A 78 -27.80 -6.22 -1.84
N LYS A 79 -27.81 -7.34 -1.11
CA LYS A 79 -28.13 -8.66 -1.70
C LYS A 79 -29.55 -8.70 -2.25
N THR A 80 -30.52 -8.12 -1.54
CA THR A 80 -31.90 -7.99 -2.05
C THR A 80 -31.95 -7.12 -3.30
N SER A 81 -31.20 -6.02 -3.35
CA SER A 81 -31.08 -5.17 -4.55
C SER A 81 -30.51 -5.94 -5.74
N ILE A 82 -29.47 -6.75 -5.56
CA ILE A 82 -28.91 -7.60 -6.62
C ILE A 82 -29.98 -8.58 -7.15
N ILE A 83 -30.72 -9.24 -6.27
CA ILE A 83 -31.81 -10.16 -6.66
C ILE A 83 -32.88 -9.40 -7.46
N SER A 84 -33.28 -8.21 -6.99
CA SER A 84 -34.25 -7.37 -7.68
C SER A 84 -33.77 -6.95 -9.08
N LEU A 85 -32.49 -6.60 -9.22
CA LEU A 85 -31.88 -6.22 -10.50
C LEU A 85 -31.88 -7.40 -11.48
N LYS A 86 -31.52 -8.60 -11.02
CA LYS A 86 -31.54 -9.82 -11.86
C LYS A 86 -32.96 -10.17 -12.32
N ASN A 87 -33.94 -10.08 -11.41
CA ASN A 87 -35.33 -10.35 -11.73
C ASN A 87 -35.88 -9.33 -12.73
N LYS A 88 -35.59 -8.03 -12.53
CA LYS A 88 -36.00 -6.99 -13.46
C LYS A 88 -35.42 -7.21 -14.86
N LEU A 89 -34.12 -7.48 -14.96
CA LEU A 89 -33.47 -7.80 -16.23
C LEU A 89 -34.17 -8.99 -16.93
N LYS A 90 -34.45 -10.06 -16.18
CA LYS A 90 -35.15 -11.23 -16.72
C LYS A 90 -36.51 -10.84 -17.30
N THR A 91 -37.32 -10.08 -16.57
CA THR A 91 -38.64 -9.62 -17.03
C THR A 91 -38.54 -8.71 -18.26
N ASP A 92 -37.62 -7.73 -18.24
CA ASP A 92 -37.45 -6.79 -19.35
C ASP A 92 -37.00 -7.53 -20.63
N VAL A 93 -36.03 -8.45 -20.52
CA VAL A 93 -35.56 -9.27 -21.65
C VAL A 93 -36.65 -10.20 -22.17
N GLU A 94 -37.44 -10.84 -21.30
CA GLU A 94 -38.56 -11.68 -21.71
C GLU A 94 -39.63 -10.86 -22.46
N SER A 95 -39.90 -9.63 -22.03
CA SER A 95 -40.82 -8.71 -22.71
C SER A 95 -40.32 -8.36 -24.11
N ILE A 96 -39.03 -7.99 -24.24
CA ILE A 96 -38.46 -7.65 -25.55
C ILE A 96 -38.43 -8.88 -26.47
N LYS A 97 -38.09 -10.07 -25.95
CA LYS A 97 -38.13 -11.32 -26.74
C LYS A 97 -39.52 -11.64 -27.28
N LYS A 98 -40.58 -11.37 -26.51
CA LYS A 98 -41.96 -11.51 -27.00
C LYS A 98 -42.24 -10.54 -28.15
N SER A 99 -41.82 -9.28 -28.03
CA SER A 99 -41.93 -8.29 -29.11
C SER A 99 -41.17 -8.72 -30.38
N ILE A 100 -39.94 -9.20 -30.24
CA ILE A 100 -39.13 -9.75 -31.34
C ILE A 100 -39.85 -10.94 -32.00
N SER A 101 -40.45 -11.84 -31.21
CA SER A 101 -41.21 -12.98 -31.74
C SER A 101 -42.40 -12.54 -32.61
N VAL A 102 -43.14 -11.51 -32.19
CA VAL A 102 -44.24 -10.93 -32.97
C VAL A 102 -43.72 -10.29 -34.27
N LEU A 103 -42.60 -9.57 -34.21
CA LEU A 103 -41.99 -8.96 -35.39
C LEU A 103 -41.48 -10.03 -36.37
N ASN A 104 -40.86 -11.10 -35.88
CA ASN A 104 -40.43 -12.23 -36.69
C ASN A 104 -41.60 -12.93 -37.38
N ALA A 105 -42.74 -13.09 -36.71
CA ALA A 105 -43.94 -13.61 -37.33
C ALA A 105 -44.43 -12.71 -38.48
N LYS A 106 -44.39 -11.38 -38.30
CA LYS A 106 -44.71 -10.42 -39.38
C LYS A 106 -43.74 -10.53 -40.56
N VAL A 107 -42.44 -10.65 -40.30
CA VAL A 107 -41.41 -10.84 -41.34
C VAL A 107 -41.65 -12.13 -42.13
N SER A 108 -42.03 -13.21 -41.44
CA SER A 108 -42.36 -14.49 -42.07
C SER A 108 -43.60 -14.37 -42.96
N ASN A 109 -44.68 -13.74 -42.46
CA ASN A 109 -45.89 -13.51 -43.23
C ASN A 109 -45.61 -12.69 -44.50
N ILE A 110 -44.88 -11.57 -44.39
CA ILE A 110 -44.50 -10.76 -45.56
C ILE A 110 -43.67 -11.57 -46.55
N SER A 111 -42.77 -12.44 -46.07
CA SER A 111 -41.98 -13.29 -46.95
C SER A 111 -42.86 -14.29 -47.71
N SER A 112 -43.89 -14.84 -47.06
CA SER A 112 -44.87 -15.72 -47.72
C SER A 112 -45.72 -15.00 -48.77
N GLU A 113 -46.13 -13.75 -48.49
CA GLU A 113 -46.85 -12.90 -49.44
C GLU A 113 -46.00 -12.62 -50.68
N ILE A 114 -44.71 -12.28 -50.50
CA ILE A 114 -43.77 -12.09 -51.62
C ILE A 114 -43.63 -13.38 -52.44
N SER A 115 -43.52 -14.55 -51.79
CA SER A 115 -43.42 -15.83 -52.49
C SER A 115 -44.68 -16.18 -53.29
N ALA A 116 -45.87 -15.79 -52.81
CA ALA A 116 -47.14 -15.99 -53.49
C ALA A 116 -47.28 -15.17 -54.79
N LEU A 117 -46.50 -14.10 -54.96
CA LEU A 117 -46.45 -13.30 -56.19
C LEU A 117 -45.74 -14.02 -57.36
N GLY A 118 -45.16 -15.20 -57.12
CA GLY A 118 -44.54 -16.05 -58.13
C GLY A 118 -43.08 -15.71 -58.43
N SER A 119 -42.59 -16.13 -59.61
CA SER A 119 -41.19 -15.91 -60.01
C SER A 119 -40.97 -14.45 -60.41
N LEU A 120 -40.26 -13.69 -59.57
CA LEU A 120 -39.99 -12.26 -59.75
C LEU A 120 -38.54 -12.01 -60.15
N LYS A 121 -38.34 -11.13 -61.13
CA LYS A 121 -37.00 -10.68 -61.54
C LYS A 121 -36.44 -9.68 -60.53
N LYS A 122 -35.18 -9.85 -60.13
CA LYS A 122 -34.44 -8.91 -59.28
C LYS A 122 -33.48 -8.03 -60.10
N ASN A 123 -33.16 -6.87 -59.56
CA ASN A 123 -32.12 -5.97 -60.05
C ASN A 123 -30.74 -6.42 -59.52
N ASN A 124 -29.66 -5.81 -60.03
CA ASN A 124 -28.28 -6.17 -59.65
C ASN A 124 -27.95 -5.88 -58.18
N ASP A 125 -28.66 -4.95 -57.56
CA ASP A 125 -28.57 -4.63 -56.13
C ASP A 125 -29.35 -5.60 -55.23
N GLY A 126 -30.03 -6.60 -55.82
CA GLY A 126 -30.84 -7.59 -55.11
C GLY A 126 -32.28 -7.16 -54.83
N SER A 127 -32.67 -5.92 -55.16
CA SER A 127 -34.04 -5.42 -55.02
C SER A 127 -34.99 -6.01 -56.09
N PHE A 128 -36.29 -6.10 -55.79
CA PHE A 128 -37.27 -6.56 -56.78
C PHE A 128 -37.47 -5.54 -57.92
N SER A 129 -37.56 -6.02 -59.16
CA SER A 129 -37.76 -5.17 -60.34
C SER A 129 -39.15 -4.56 -60.36
N GLN A 130 -39.24 -3.23 -60.38
CA GLN A 130 -40.51 -2.48 -60.34
C GLN A 130 -41.21 -2.34 -61.71
N ARG A 131 -40.81 -3.11 -62.73
CA ARG A 131 -41.36 -3.00 -64.10
C ARG A 131 -42.73 -3.64 -64.25
N SER A 132 -43.08 -4.61 -63.41
CA SER A 132 -44.40 -5.27 -63.40
C SER A 132 -45.20 -4.87 -62.15
N LYS A 133 -46.53 -5.06 -62.18
CA LYS A 133 -47.39 -4.81 -61.02
C LYS A 133 -46.96 -5.65 -59.80
N ALA A 134 -46.75 -6.95 -60.00
CA ALA A 134 -46.27 -7.87 -58.96
C ALA A 134 -44.87 -7.49 -58.46
N GLY A 135 -43.99 -6.99 -59.34
CA GLY A 135 -42.66 -6.53 -58.95
C GLY A 135 -42.67 -5.25 -58.09
N LYS A 136 -43.57 -4.30 -58.38
CA LYS A 136 -43.80 -3.10 -57.54
C LYS A 136 -44.32 -3.48 -56.16
N GLU A 137 -45.27 -4.42 -56.11
CA GLU A 137 -45.86 -4.92 -54.87
C GLU A 137 -44.83 -5.66 -54.01
N ALA A 138 -44.04 -6.56 -54.61
CA ALA A 138 -42.96 -7.25 -53.91
C ALA A 138 -41.88 -6.30 -53.40
N HIS A 139 -41.53 -5.26 -54.16
CA HIS A 139 -40.59 -4.25 -53.72
C HIS A 139 -41.09 -3.49 -52.48
N ALA A 140 -42.37 -3.08 -52.48
CA ALA A 140 -42.98 -2.41 -51.33
C ALA A 140 -43.06 -3.30 -50.09
N LEU A 141 -43.41 -4.59 -50.26
CA LEU A 141 -43.41 -5.58 -49.20
C LEU A 141 -42.01 -5.84 -48.65
N ASP A 142 -41.01 -5.97 -49.53
CA ASP A 142 -39.62 -6.18 -49.10
C ASP A 142 -39.08 -4.98 -48.34
N SER A 143 -39.40 -3.75 -48.75
CA SER A 143 -39.06 -2.54 -47.98
C SER A 143 -39.61 -2.60 -46.57
N LYS A 144 -40.91 -2.87 -46.40
CA LYS A 144 -41.53 -3.03 -45.07
C LYS A 144 -40.88 -4.15 -44.25
N ARG A 145 -40.49 -5.25 -44.91
CA ARG A 145 -39.80 -6.37 -44.26
C ARG A 145 -38.44 -5.95 -43.73
N GLN A 146 -37.68 -5.15 -44.49
CA GLN A 146 -36.39 -4.63 -44.04
C GLN A 146 -36.54 -3.66 -42.88
N ASP A 147 -37.55 -2.79 -42.89
CA ASP A 147 -37.85 -1.88 -41.78
C ASP A 147 -38.09 -2.67 -40.48
N ILE A 148 -38.93 -3.71 -40.54
CA ILE A 148 -39.22 -4.58 -39.37
C ILE A 148 -37.96 -5.33 -38.92
N LYS A 149 -37.10 -5.77 -39.84
CA LYS A 149 -35.79 -6.37 -39.48
C LYS A 149 -34.88 -5.37 -38.77
N GLY A 150 -34.92 -4.10 -39.18
CA GLY A 150 -34.25 -3.00 -38.48
C GLY A 150 -34.76 -2.86 -37.04
N ASP A 151 -36.08 -2.89 -36.84
CA ASP A 151 -36.68 -2.85 -35.50
C ASP A 151 -36.27 -4.04 -34.62
N ILE A 152 -36.21 -5.25 -35.19
CA ILE A 152 -35.72 -6.44 -34.49
C ILE A 152 -34.27 -6.23 -34.04
N TYR A 153 -33.41 -5.76 -34.94
CA TYR A 153 -32.01 -5.49 -34.63
C TYR A 153 -31.85 -4.47 -33.50
N LEU A 154 -32.64 -3.38 -33.52
CA LEU A 154 -32.65 -2.39 -32.43
C LEU A 154 -33.10 -3.00 -31.10
N GLN A 155 -34.10 -3.88 -31.12
CA GLN A 155 -34.56 -4.59 -29.91
C GLN A 155 -33.51 -5.57 -29.36
N GLU A 156 -32.80 -6.27 -30.24
CA GLU A 156 -31.69 -7.15 -29.85
C GLU A 156 -30.55 -6.35 -29.20
N ASN A 157 -30.18 -5.20 -29.77
CA ASN A 157 -29.19 -4.30 -29.17
C ASN A 157 -29.63 -3.79 -27.79
N ASN A 158 -30.91 -3.42 -27.63
CA ASN A 158 -31.43 -3.00 -26.32
C ASN A 158 -31.30 -4.11 -25.26
N ILE A 159 -31.45 -5.39 -25.63
CA ILE A 159 -31.19 -6.50 -24.70
C ILE A 159 -29.73 -6.51 -24.23
N GLU A 160 -28.78 -6.29 -25.14
CA GLU A 160 -27.35 -6.25 -24.78
C GLU A 160 -27.02 -5.06 -23.89
N ASP A 161 -27.57 -3.88 -24.19
CA ASP A 161 -27.41 -2.69 -23.34
C ASP A 161 -27.96 -2.91 -21.93
N LEU A 162 -29.15 -3.53 -21.82
CA LEU A 162 -29.74 -3.87 -20.52
C LEU A 162 -28.86 -4.85 -19.73
N LYS A 163 -28.31 -5.89 -20.38
CA LYS A 163 -27.39 -6.83 -19.74
C LYS A 163 -26.13 -6.13 -19.24
N PHE A 164 -25.54 -5.27 -20.08
CA PHE A 164 -24.33 -4.53 -19.74
C PHE A 164 -24.56 -3.61 -18.53
N ASN A 165 -25.63 -2.81 -18.56
CA ASN A 165 -25.97 -1.92 -17.46
C ASN A 165 -26.28 -2.68 -16.16
N ASN A 166 -27.00 -3.79 -16.24
CA ASN A 166 -27.30 -4.64 -15.09
C ASN A 166 -26.04 -5.24 -14.46
N LYS A 167 -25.10 -5.71 -15.31
CA LYS A 167 -23.82 -6.23 -14.86
C LYS A 167 -23.03 -5.18 -14.09
N ASN A 168 -22.88 -3.98 -14.64
CA ASN A 168 -22.13 -2.90 -13.98
C ASN A 168 -22.73 -2.53 -12.63
N GLN A 169 -24.07 -2.39 -12.54
CA GLN A 169 -24.75 -2.09 -11.28
C GLN A 169 -24.56 -3.19 -10.23
N ILE A 170 -24.59 -4.46 -10.64
CA ILE A 170 -24.34 -5.58 -9.73
C ILE A 170 -22.88 -5.56 -9.24
N GLU A 171 -21.92 -5.34 -10.13
CA GLU A 171 -20.50 -5.26 -9.79
C GLU A 171 -20.21 -4.14 -8.78
N GLU A 172 -20.81 -2.95 -8.98
CA GLU A 172 -20.70 -1.84 -8.01
C GLU A 172 -21.20 -2.24 -6.62
N ILE A 173 -22.35 -2.90 -6.55
CA ILE A 173 -22.92 -3.37 -5.28
C ILE A 173 -22.04 -4.46 -4.66
N GLU A 174 -21.50 -5.39 -5.45
CA GLU A 174 -20.61 -6.44 -4.99
C GLU A 174 -19.31 -5.88 -4.41
N ILE A 175 -18.74 -4.83 -5.03
CA ILE A 175 -17.58 -4.10 -4.49
C ILE A 175 -17.91 -3.49 -3.12
N ILE A 176 -19.09 -2.87 -2.97
CA ILE A 176 -19.52 -2.31 -1.68
C ILE A 176 -19.62 -3.41 -0.61
N ILE A 177 -20.26 -4.53 -0.93
CA ILE A 177 -20.35 -5.69 -0.02
C ILE A 177 -18.96 -6.18 0.37
N LYS A 178 -18.06 -6.32 -0.61
CA LYS A 178 -16.68 -6.76 -0.42
C LYS A 178 -15.93 -5.81 0.53
N ASN A 179 -16.05 -4.50 0.33
CA ASN A 179 -15.42 -3.50 1.18
C ASN A 179 -15.91 -3.57 2.63
N ILE A 180 -17.21 -3.80 2.84
CA ILE A 180 -17.77 -4.01 4.19
C ILE A 180 -17.17 -5.27 4.82
N LYS A 181 -17.17 -6.39 4.09
CA LYS A 181 -16.63 -7.66 4.57
C LYS A 181 -15.12 -7.62 4.86
N ASN A 182 -14.38 -6.74 4.20
CA ASN A 182 -12.94 -6.58 4.40
C ASN A 182 -12.56 -5.65 5.57
N LYS A 183 -13.52 -4.99 6.24
CA LYS A 183 -13.24 -4.17 7.43
C LYS A 183 -12.42 -4.90 8.51
N PRO A 184 -12.71 -6.16 8.88
CA PRO A 184 -11.89 -6.92 9.84
C PRO A 184 -10.44 -7.07 9.38
N TRP A 185 -10.21 -7.40 8.11
CA TRP A 185 -8.87 -7.53 7.55
C TRP A 185 -8.12 -6.18 7.56
N ILE A 186 -8.79 -5.08 7.20
CA ILE A 186 -8.19 -3.74 7.23
C ILE A 186 -7.74 -3.38 8.66
N ALA A 187 -8.61 -3.63 9.64
CA ALA A 187 -8.31 -3.40 11.04
C ALA A 187 -7.17 -4.29 11.56
N TRP A 188 -7.17 -5.58 11.21
CA TRP A 188 -6.07 -6.50 11.52
C TRP A 188 -4.76 -6.08 10.85
N SER A 189 -4.79 -5.62 9.59
CA SER A 189 -3.62 -5.20 8.84
C SER A 189 -2.95 -3.99 9.50
N GLU A 190 -3.74 -2.98 9.90
CA GLU A 190 -3.23 -1.85 10.67
C GLU A 190 -2.72 -2.32 12.03
N TRP A 191 -3.52 -3.08 12.78
CA TRP A 191 -3.15 -3.57 14.11
C TRP A 191 -1.84 -4.37 14.08
N SER A 192 -1.71 -5.35 13.19
CA SER A 192 -0.57 -6.26 13.09
C SER A 192 0.72 -5.52 12.74
N SER A 193 0.67 -4.52 11.86
CA SER A 193 1.83 -3.66 11.57
C SER A 193 2.25 -2.86 12.81
N ARG A 194 1.29 -2.35 13.58
CA ARG A 194 1.57 -1.58 14.81
C ARG A 194 2.10 -2.47 15.92
N TYR A 195 1.53 -3.65 16.10
CA TYR A 195 1.98 -4.69 17.02
C TYR A 195 3.44 -5.07 16.74
N ALA A 196 3.75 -5.41 15.49
CA ALA A 196 5.10 -5.76 15.07
C ALA A 196 6.08 -4.60 15.28
N ARG A 197 5.72 -3.39 14.85
CA ARG A 197 6.57 -2.20 15.04
C ARG A 197 6.86 -1.93 16.51
N TYR A 198 5.85 -2.05 17.38
CA TYR A 198 6.02 -1.82 18.81
C TYR A 198 6.98 -2.82 19.46
N LEU A 199 6.75 -4.12 19.22
CA LEU A 199 7.60 -5.15 19.81
C LEU A 199 9.01 -5.15 19.23
N SER A 200 9.16 -4.85 17.94
CA SER A 200 10.47 -4.69 17.33
C SER A 200 11.22 -3.49 17.88
N ASN A 201 10.57 -2.34 18.09
CA ASN A 201 11.20 -1.20 18.76
C ASN A 201 11.65 -1.57 20.18
N LYS A 202 10.80 -2.25 20.95
CA LYS A 202 11.16 -2.76 22.28
C LYS A 202 12.39 -3.65 22.22
N ASN A 203 12.38 -4.62 21.32
CA ASN A 203 13.47 -5.58 21.13
C ASN A 203 14.76 -4.89 20.68
N SER A 204 14.69 -3.92 19.77
CA SER A 204 15.84 -3.14 19.33
C SER A 204 16.43 -2.28 20.45
N ILE A 205 15.61 -1.70 21.33
CA ILE A 205 16.12 -1.00 22.52
C ILE A 205 16.84 -1.96 23.46
N ILE A 206 16.28 -3.14 23.73
CA ILE A 206 16.94 -4.17 24.54
C ILE A 206 18.26 -4.62 23.87
N PHE A 207 18.25 -4.83 22.56
CA PHE A 207 19.44 -5.15 21.79
C PHE A 207 20.49 -4.05 21.90
N MET A 208 20.11 -2.76 21.89
CA MET A 208 21.07 -1.68 22.11
C MET A 208 21.62 -1.72 23.55
N LEU A 209 20.77 -1.85 24.56
CA LEU A 209 21.20 -1.86 25.96
C LEU A 209 22.18 -3.00 26.29
N VAL A 210 22.00 -4.19 25.68
CA VAL A 210 22.86 -5.35 25.91
C VAL A 210 24.00 -5.42 24.88
N GLY A 211 23.72 -5.09 23.63
CA GLY A 211 24.64 -5.19 22.50
C GLY A 211 25.76 -4.14 22.53
N PHE A 212 25.51 -2.93 23.05
CA PHE A 212 26.56 -1.91 23.19
C PHE A 212 27.66 -2.37 24.18
N PRO A 213 27.35 -2.84 25.40
CA PRO A 213 28.36 -3.41 26.29
C PRO A 213 29.14 -4.58 25.68
N ILE A 214 28.47 -5.51 24.99
CA ILE A 214 29.12 -6.66 24.35
C ILE A 214 30.04 -6.18 23.22
N PHE A 215 29.61 -5.20 22.42
CA PHE A 215 30.41 -4.61 21.37
C PHE A 215 31.71 -4.00 21.93
N PHE A 216 31.65 -3.26 23.04
CA PHE A 216 32.85 -2.71 23.67
C PHE A 216 33.77 -3.79 24.27
N ALA A 217 33.21 -4.88 24.79
CA ALA A 217 34.00 -6.01 25.25
C ALA A 217 34.76 -6.68 24.08
N ILE A 218 34.09 -6.90 22.95
CA ILE A 218 34.71 -7.46 21.74
C ILE A 218 35.79 -6.52 21.18
N LEU A 219 35.49 -5.22 21.07
CA LEU A 219 36.46 -4.23 20.65
C LEU A 219 37.67 -4.16 21.58
N GLY A 220 37.45 -4.30 22.89
CA GLY A 220 38.50 -4.40 23.88
C GLY A 220 39.43 -5.58 23.61
N LEU A 221 38.86 -6.78 23.40
CA LEU A 221 39.63 -7.98 23.08
C LEU A 221 40.42 -7.85 21.78
N LEU A 222 39.80 -7.31 20.72
CA LEU A 222 40.42 -7.20 19.39
C LEU A 222 41.59 -6.20 19.36
N ASN A 223 41.54 -5.16 20.20
CA ASN A 223 42.54 -4.09 20.22
C ASN A 223 43.44 -4.13 21.46
N SER A 224 43.40 -5.20 22.26
CA SER A 224 44.11 -5.30 23.56
C SER A 224 43.80 -4.13 24.51
N TYR A 225 42.58 -3.61 24.44
CA TYR A 225 42.08 -2.56 25.31
C TYR A 225 41.20 -3.14 26.42
N SER A 226 41.28 -2.56 27.60
CA SER A 226 40.24 -2.76 28.63
C SER A 226 38.90 -2.25 28.10
N PHE A 227 37.79 -2.75 28.67
CA PHE A 227 36.44 -2.27 28.35
C PHE A 227 36.33 -0.74 28.41
N LEU A 228 36.92 -0.13 29.46
CA LEU A 228 36.87 1.31 29.66
C LEU A 228 37.68 2.07 28.59
N GLN A 229 38.84 1.54 28.18
CA GLN A 229 39.62 2.11 27.07
C GLN A 229 38.86 1.99 25.74
N ALA A 230 38.24 0.85 25.44
CA ALA A 230 37.42 0.67 24.24
C ALA A 230 36.20 1.62 24.23
N PHE A 231 35.59 1.85 25.39
CA PHE A 231 34.51 2.82 25.54
C PHE A 231 35.00 4.27 25.31
N HIS A 232 36.10 4.68 25.96
CA HIS A 232 36.69 6.01 25.76
C HIS A 232 37.08 6.24 24.30
N LEU A 233 37.64 5.22 23.65
CA LEU A 233 37.97 5.25 22.24
C LEU A 233 36.73 5.44 21.37
N TYR A 234 35.66 4.69 21.65
CA TYR A 234 34.41 4.85 20.94
C TYR A 234 33.85 6.27 21.11
N VAL A 235 33.81 6.81 22.32
CA VAL A 235 33.34 8.19 22.56
C VAL A 235 34.22 9.20 21.82
N TYR A 236 35.53 8.97 21.76
CA TYR A 236 36.45 9.79 21.01
C TYR A 236 36.14 9.79 19.50
N ILE A 237 36.15 8.62 18.86
CA ILE A 237 35.92 8.46 17.41
C ILE A 237 34.51 8.91 17.02
N SER A 238 33.51 8.55 17.83
CA SER A 238 32.10 8.73 17.45
C SER A 238 31.55 10.12 17.73
N TYR A 239 32.18 10.89 18.62
CA TYR A 239 31.65 12.18 19.06
C TYR A 239 32.70 13.27 19.22
N ILE A 240 33.80 13.02 19.94
CA ILE A 240 34.78 14.08 20.26
C ILE A 240 35.57 14.54 19.05
N GLN A 241 36.29 13.62 18.39
CA GLN A 241 37.12 13.93 17.23
C GLN A 241 36.31 14.65 16.14
N PRO A 242 35.13 14.15 15.73
CA PRO A 242 34.46 14.77 14.62
C PRO A 242 33.87 16.15 14.95
N ILE A 243 33.47 16.42 16.20
CA ILE A 243 33.04 17.76 16.63
C ILE A 243 34.23 18.71 16.68
N ALA A 244 35.36 18.24 17.22
CA ALA A 244 36.58 19.02 17.32
C ALA A 244 37.12 19.41 15.94
N ASP A 245 37.09 18.49 14.97
CA ASP A 245 37.56 18.70 13.61
C ASP A 245 36.69 19.70 12.82
N ILE A 246 35.38 19.74 13.10
CA ILE A 246 34.40 20.47 12.28
C ILE A 246 33.95 21.78 12.92
N ILE A 247 33.63 21.77 14.22
CA ILE A 247 33.12 22.92 14.96
C ILE A 247 34.25 23.58 15.77
N GLY A 248 35.29 22.82 16.08
CA GLY A 248 36.38 23.25 16.94
C GLY A 248 36.20 22.75 18.38
N ILE A 249 37.33 22.45 19.03
CA ILE A 249 37.38 21.98 20.42
C ILE A 249 36.71 22.94 21.42
N GLN A 250 36.64 24.23 21.09
CA GLN A 250 35.96 25.27 21.88
C GLN A 250 34.45 25.01 22.05
N SER A 251 33.82 24.22 21.17
CA SER A 251 32.41 23.80 21.31
C SER A 251 32.16 23.02 22.62
N PHE A 252 33.17 22.32 23.14
CA PHE A 252 33.06 21.61 24.43
C PHE A 252 33.23 22.53 25.64
N GLN A 253 33.69 23.76 25.43
CA GLN A 253 33.83 24.76 26.51
C GLN A 253 32.53 25.55 26.70
N ASN A 254 31.99 26.12 25.62
CA ASN A 254 30.85 27.04 25.67
C ASN A 254 29.74 26.73 24.66
N GLY A 255 29.85 25.64 23.89
CA GLY A 255 28.90 25.26 22.85
C GLY A 255 27.89 24.19 23.30
N PHE A 256 27.02 23.75 22.39
CA PHE A 256 26.01 22.71 22.68
C PHE A 256 26.64 21.39 23.17
N SER A 257 27.84 21.07 22.70
CA SER A 257 28.57 19.84 23.06
C SER A 257 28.99 19.80 24.54
N SER A 258 29.14 20.96 25.18
CA SER A 258 29.45 21.07 26.61
C SER A 258 28.39 20.44 27.52
N ASN A 259 27.14 20.29 27.04
CA ASN A 259 26.06 19.63 27.78
C ASN A 259 26.25 18.11 27.94
N PHE A 260 27.14 17.50 27.14
CA PHE A 260 27.31 16.05 27.08
C PHE A 260 28.70 15.59 27.54
N ILE A 261 29.74 16.36 27.20
CA ILE A 261 31.13 16.03 27.53
C ILE A 261 31.85 17.30 27.99
N SER A 262 32.64 17.19 29.06
CA SER A 262 33.45 18.31 29.55
C SER A 262 34.61 18.62 28.61
N TYR A 263 34.95 19.92 28.52
CA TYR A 263 36.10 20.39 27.74
C TYR A 263 37.41 19.67 28.11
N GLU A 264 37.66 19.48 29.41
CA GLU A 264 38.85 18.80 29.93
C GLU A 264 38.95 17.34 29.48
N TYR A 265 37.82 16.63 29.44
CA TYR A 265 37.79 15.26 28.96
C TYR A 265 38.00 15.22 27.44
N ALA A 266 37.39 16.14 26.69
CA ALA A 266 37.55 16.23 25.24
C ALA A 266 39.00 16.50 24.82
N THR A 267 39.67 17.46 25.46
CA THR A 267 41.08 17.79 25.18
C THR A 267 42.01 16.63 25.54
N LYS A 268 41.79 15.98 26.68
CA LYS A 268 42.54 14.78 27.06
C LYS A 268 42.33 13.62 26.09
N SER A 269 41.10 13.40 25.61
CA SER A 269 40.80 12.36 24.63
C SER A 269 41.49 12.59 23.29
N ILE A 270 41.54 13.84 22.81
CA ILE A 270 42.28 14.21 21.60
C ILE A 270 43.77 13.94 21.81
N ALA A 271 44.38 14.45 22.87
CA ALA A 271 45.81 14.25 23.14
C ALA A 271 46.21 12.76 23.18
N ASN A 272 45.32 11.89 23.66
CA ASN A 272 45.58 10.45 23.79
C ASN A 272 45.37 9.64 22.50
N HIS A 273 44.63 10.17 21.51
CA HIS A 273 44.18 9.40 20.33
C HIS A 273 44.31 10.17 19.01
N ASP A 274 45.02 11.31 19.02
CA ASP A 274 45.19 12.17 17.84
C ASP A 274 45.84 11.39 16.68
N GLY A 275 45.33 11.59 15.46
CA GLY A 275 45.81 10.94 14.24
C GLY A 275 45.66 9.41 14.16
N ALA A 276 45.07 8.74 15.17
CA ALA A 276 45.06 7.29 15.24
C ALA A 276 44.06 6.58 14.31
N PHE A 277 43.12 7.30 13.66
CA PHE A 277 42.01 6.67 12.93
C PHE A 277 41.66 7.35 11.61
N SER A 278 41.34 6.51 10.61
CA SER A 278 40.92 6.90 9.28
C SER A 278 39.39 7.05 9.16
N PHE A 279 38.92 7.69 8.09
CA PHE A 279 37.49 7.74 7.72
C PHE A 279 36.81 6.35 7.73
N TRP A 280 37.52 5.31 7.27
CA TRP A 280 37.01 3.93 7.29
C TRP A 280 36.86 3.35 8.69
N SER A 281 37.79 3.70 9.58
CA SER A 281 37.69 3.33 10.99
C SER A 281 36.49 4.03 11.62
N TRP A 282 36.31 5.32 11.34
CA TRP A 282 35.15 6.07 11.79
C TRP A 282 33.84 5.41 11.33
N ILE A 283 33.67 5.07 10.05
CA ILE A 283 32.48 4.33 9.56
C ILE A 283 32.27 3.04 10.37
N PHE A 284 33.31 2.24 10.55
CA PHE A 284 33.21 0.96 11.25
C PHE A 284 32.75 1.12 12.70
N TYR A 285 33.38 2.02 13.46
CA TYR A 285 33.02 2.25 14.86
C TYR A 285 31.65 2.90 15.02
N THR A 286 31.27 3.81 14.12
CA THR A 286 30.04 4.59 14.25
C THR A 286 28.79 3.91 13.70
N LEU A 287 28.88 3.20 12.57
CA LEU A 287 27.72 2.65 11.88
C LEU A 287 27.39 1.21 12.26
N THR A 288 28.33 0.45 12.83
CA THR A 288 28.10 -0.97 13.18
C THR A 288 26.89 -1.13 14.10
N MET A 289 26.78 -0.34 15.16
CA MET A 289 25.65 -0.46 16.11
C MET A 289 24.31 0.00 15.52
N PRO A 290 24.19 1.16 14.84
CA PRO A 290 22.99 1.53 14.10
C PRO A 290 22.55 0.47 13.08
N VAL A 291 23.47 -0.03 12.25
CA VAL A 291 23.18 -1.04 11.22
C VAL A 291 22.69 -2.33 11.84
N MET A 292 23.39 -2.85 12.86
CA MET A 292 22.96 -4.06 13.56
C MET A 292 21.60 -3.89 14.23
N THR A 293 21.33 -2.71 14.80
CA THR A 293 20.03 -2.38 15.41
C THR A 293 18.91 -2.40 14.37
N VAL A 294 19.15 -1.87 13.16
CA VAL A 294 18.18 -1.86 12.06
C VAL A 294 17.93 -3.28 11.53
N ILE A 295 18.99 -4.08 11.36
CA ILE A 295 18.87 -5.49 10.95
C ILE A 295 18.05 -6.26 11.98
N TYR A 296 18.36 -6.09 13.27
CA TYR A 296 17.63 -6.73 14.35
C TYR A 296 16.17 -6.27 14.41
N PHE A 297 15.91 -4.97 14.25
CA PHE A 297 14.56 -4.42 14.15
C PHE A 297 13.75 -5.08 13.02
N SER A 298 14.33 -5.11 11.82
CA SER A 298 13.69 -5.64 10.61
C SER A 298 13.38 -7.12 10.73
N SER A 299 14.36 -7.91 11.21
CA SER A 299 14.18 -9.33 11.50
C SER A 299 13.06 -9.57 12.51
N SER A 300 13.08 -8.82 13.62
CA SER A 300 12.04 -8.89 14.64
C SER A 300 10.67 -8.49 14.09
N TYR A 301 10.60 -7.48 13.22
CA TYR A 301 9.35 -6.98 12.63
C TYR A 301 8.69 -8.05 11.78
N ASN A 302 9.47 -8.68 10.90
CA ASN A 302 9.00 -9.76 10.04
C ASN A 302 8.53 -10.94 10.89
N ALA A 303 9.29 -11.35 11.89
CA ALA A 303 8.89 -12.44 12.80
C ALA A 303 7.55 -12.15 13.51
N TYR A 304 7.33 -10.92 13.99
CA TYR A 304 6.06 -10.55 14.62
C TYR A 304 4.91 -10.43 13.64
N LYS A 305 5.15 -9.98 12.40
CA LYS A 305 4.12 -10.00 11.33
C LYS A 305 3.71 -11.43 11.00
N THR A 306 4.67 -12.35 10.85
CA THR A 306 4.38 -13.77 10.63
C THR A 306 3.58 -14.37 11.78
N LYS A 307 3.92 -14.03 13.04
CA LYS A 307 3.13 -14.47 14.21
C LYS A 307 1.71 -13.92 14.19
N ALA A 308 1.53 -12.64 13.86
CA ALA A 308 0.20 -12.02 13.74
C ALA A 308 -0.64 -12.60 12.60
N GLY A 309 -0.01 -13.14 11.55
CA GLY A 309 -0.67 -13.89 10.46
C GLY A 309 -1.50 -15.09 10.93
N LYS A 310 -1.18 -15.67 12.09
CA LYS A 310 -1.95 -16.80 12.65
C LYS A 310 -3.39 -16.44 13.02
N ILE A 311 -3.64 -15.16 13.29
CA ILE A 311 -4.97 -14.63 13.65
C ILE A 311 -5.53 -13.72 12.54
N GLU A 312 -5.02 -13.84 11.31
CA GLU A 312 -5.52 -13.07 10.17
C GLU A 312 -6.99 -13.42 9.89
N PRO A 313 -7.89 -12.41 9.83
CA PRO A 313 -9.28 -12.60 9.42
C PRO A 313 -9.38 -13.01 7.95
N THR A 314 -10.49 -13.65 7.58
CA THR A 314 -10.76 -14.02 6.18
C THR A 314 -10.87 -12.78 5.29
N ILE A 315 -10.19 -12.81 4.15
CA ILE A 315 -10.30 -11.80 3.09
C ILE A 315 -11.45 -12.19 2.16
N TYR A 316 -12.26 -11.21 1.78
CA TYR A 316 -13.41 -11.38 0.89
C TYR A 316 -13.24 -10.55 -0.39
#